data_AF-F9Q898-F1
#
_entry.id   AF-F9Q898-F1
#
_cell.length_a   1.000
_cell.length_b   1.000
_cell.length_c   1.000
_cell.angle_alpha   90.00
_cell.angle_beta   90.00
_cell.angle_gamma   90.00
#
_symmetry.space_group_name_H-M   'P 1'
#
loop_
_entity.id
_entity.type
_entity.pdbx_description
1 polymer ?
#
loop_
_entity_poly.entity_id
_entity_poly.type
_entity_poly.pdbx_seq_one_letter_code
_entity_poly.pdbx_strand_id
1 'polypeptide(L)'
;MKNLIKIGLAATFAASLALSANAKIEIRGTNDQSVNVQGAVTNIAVSNSKATQNLASNHGKVTINGNNKQHVEITGAVTNIAVNDSKATQNLGSNSSIE
;
A
#
# COMPACT_ATOMS: atom_id res chain seq x y z
N MET A 1 37.11 9.65 22.61
CA MET A 1 36.69 10.50 21.46
C MET A 1 36.35 9.69 20.21
N LYS A 2 37.24 8.81 19.71
CA LYS A 2 36.99 8.02 18.48
C LYS A 2 35.73 7.13 18.53
N ASN A 3 35.38 6.59 19.70
CA ASN A 3 34.18 5.76 19.87
C ASN A 3 32.89 6.59 20.00
N LEU A 4 32.95 7.82 20.55
CA LEU A 4 31.79 8.73 20.60
C LEU A 4 31.43 9.24 19.20
N ILE A 5 32.42 9.48 18.35
CA ILE A 5 32.20 9.89 16.95
C ILE A 5 31.52 8.77 16.15
N LYS A 6 31.91 7.50 16.38
CA LYS A 6 31.28 6.33 15.76
C LYS A 6 29.82 6.12 16.22
N ILE A 7 29.55 6.31 17.51
CA ILE A 7 28.19 6.21 18.07
C ILE A 7 27.30 7.35 17.56
N GLY A 8 27.84 8.57 17.46
CA GLY A 8 27.12 9.72 16.88
C GLY A 8 26.79 9.53 15.40
N LEU A 9 27.70 8.99 14.59
CA LEU A 9 27.44 8.67 13.18
C LEU A 9 26.45 7.52 12.98
N ALA A 10 26.49 6.50 13.84
CA ALA A 10 25.55 5.38 13.76
C ALA A 10 24.13 5.80 14.18
N ALA A 11 23.99 6.68 15.18
CA ALA A 11 22.71 7.19 15.64
C ALA A 11 22.02 8.10 14.61
N THR A 12 22.77 8.93 13.88
CA THR A 12 22.22 9.77 12.80
C THR A 12 21.83 8.97 11.56
N PHE A 13 22.56 7.88 11.26
CA PHE A 13 22.20 6.96 10.18
C PHE A 13 20.96 6.12 10.53
N ALA A 14 20.83 5.66 11.78
CA ALA A 14 19.63 4.95 12.24
C ALA A 14 18.39 5.87 12.26
N ALA A 15 18.56 7.16 12.59
CA ALA A 15 17.48 8.15 12.55
C ALA A 15 17.01 8.46 11.12
N SER A 16 17.91 8.49 10.13
CA SER A 16 17.54 8.70 8.72
C SER A 16 16.89 7.47 8.07
N LEU A 17 17.21 6.26 8.57
CA LEU A 17 16.53 5.00 8.20
C LEU A 17 15.16 4.83 8.86
N ALA A 18 14.88 5.56 9.95
CA ALA A 18 13.59 5.52 10.66
C ALA A 18 12.50 6.40 10.04
N LEU A 19 12.86 7.31 9.11
CA LEU A 19 11.87 7.85 8.18
C LEU A 19 11.54 6.75 7.18
N SER A 20 10.47 6.02 7.46
CA SER A 20 9.79 5.22 6.43
C SER A 20 9.41 6.18 5.30
N ALA A 21 10.26 6.24 4.28
CA ALA A 21 9.99 6.98 3.07
C ALA A 21 8.85 6.26 2.37
N ASN A 22 7.61 6.58 2.72
CA ASN A 22 6.46 6.28 1.88
C ASN A 22 6.74 6.97 0.55
N ALA A 23 7.15 6.19 -0.45
CA ALA A 23 7.48 6.72 -1.76
C ALA A 23 6.27 7.50 -2.27
N LYS A 24 6.45 8.81 -2.52
CA LYS A 24 5.40 9.64 -3.11
C LYS A 24 5.10 9.06 -4.48
N ILE A 25 3.84 8.66 -4.71
CA ILE A 25 3.38 8.24 -6.03
C ILE A 25 2.79 9.47 -6.71
N GLU A 26 3.45 9.94 -7.77
CA GLU A 26 2.97 11.07 -8.56
C GLU A 26 2.56 10.59 -9.96
N ILE A 27 1.26 10.65 -10.25
CA ILE A 27 0.70 10.33 -11.55
C ILE A 27 0.46 11.64 -12.29
N ARG A 28 1.37 11.97 -13.21
CA ARG A 28 1.38 13.25 -13.93
C ARG A 28 0.58 13.23 -15.24
N GLY A 29 0.25 12.06 -15.75
CA GLY A 29 -0.49 11.86 -17.00
C GLY A 29 -1.84 11.15 -16.80
N THR A 30 -2.47 10.77 -17.91
CA THR A 30 -3.67 9.91 -17.86
C THR A 30 -3.25 8.48 -17.54
N ASN A 31 -3.94 7.83 -16.61
CA ASN A 31 -3.73 6.44 -16.22
C ASN A 31 -5.06 5.68 -16.31
N ASP A 32 -5.08 4.56 -17.04
CA ASP A 32 -6.24 3.67 -17.13
C ASP A 32 -5.80 2.28 -16.65
N GLN A 33 -6.29 1.89 -15.47
CA GLN A 33 -6.02 0.59 -14.86
C GLN A 33 -7.29 -0.24 -14.94
N SER A 34 -7.25 -1.32 -15.71
CA SER A 34 -8.34 -2.27 -15.84
C SER A 34 -7.91 -3.65 -15.35
N VAL A 35 -8.68 -4.22 -14.43
CA VAL A 35 -8.50 -5.59 -13.94
C VAL A 35 -9.82 -6.33 -14.15
N ASN A 36 -9.76 -7.46 -14.86
CA ASN A 36 -10.87 -8.39 -15.00
C ASN A 36 -10.51 -9.72 -14.33
N VAL A 37 -11.30 -10.16 -13.36
CA VAL A 37 -11.12 -11.44 -12.66
C VAL A 37 -12.33 -12.33 -12.88
N GLN A 38 -12.08 -13.50 -13.45
CA GLN A 38 -13.04 -14.60 -13.51
C GLN A 38 -12.74 -15.55 -12.34
N GLY A 39 -13.60 -15.56 -11.31
CA GLY A 39 -13.37 -16.34 -10.09
C GLY A 39 -13.34 -15.48 -8.84
N ALA A 40 -12.45 -15.80 -7.89
CA ALA A 40 -12.46 -15.20 -6.57
C ALA A 40 -11.25 -14.31 -6.30
N VAL A 41 -11.51 -13.20 -5.58
CA VAL A 41 -10.49 -12.31 -5.04
C VAL A 41 -10.56 -12.41 -3.52
N THR A 42 -9.50 -12.95 -2.92
CA THR A 42 -9.43 -13.20 -1.47
C THR A 42 -8.27 -12.47 -0.82
N ASN A 43 -8.54 -11.74 0.26
CA ASN A 43 -7.54 -11.13 1.14
C ASN A 43 -7.81 -11.58 2.59
N ILE A 44 -6.87 -12.30 3.19
CA ILE A 44 -7.08 -12.94 4.50
C ILE A 44 -5.90 -12.62 5.41
N ALA A 45 -6.19 -12.05 6.58
CA ALA A 45 -5.23 -11.85 7.66
C ALA A 45 -5.62 -12.70 8.89
N VAL A 46 -4.71 -13.54 9.36
CA VAL A 46 -4.90 -14.42 10.52
C VAL A 46 -3.81 -14.21 11.56
N SER A 47 -4.14 -14.38 12.84
CA SER A 47 -3.17 -14.42 13.95
C SER A 47 -2.24 -13.21 14.03
N ASN A 48 -2.81 -12.05 14.34
CA ASN A 48 -2.08 -10.79 14.59
C ASN A 48 -1.29 -10.30 13.36
N SER A 49 -1.80 -10.58 12.16
CA SER A 49 -1.16 -10.21 10.90
C SER A 49 -1.90 -9.09 10.16
N LYS A 50 -1.26 -8.58 9.12
CA LYS A 50 -1.83 -7.58 8.23
C LYS A 50 -1.80 -8.11 6.80
N ALA A 51 -2.92 -8.00 6.10
CA ALA A 51 -3.04 -8.34 4.69
C ALA A 51 -3.61 -7.14 3.90
N THR A 52 -2.90 -6.71 2.86
CA THR A 52 -3.33 -5.62 1.98
C THR A 52 -3.37 -6.10 0.54
N GLN A 53 -4.52 -5.95 -0.12
CA GLN A 53 -4.70 -6.30 -1.52
C GLN A 53 -5.26 -5.11 -2.29
N ASN A 54 -4.64 -4.76 -3.42
CA ASN A 54 -5.03 -3.65 -4.28
C ASN A 54 -5.30 -4.18 -5.70
N LEU A 55 -6.51 -3.97 -6.24
CA LEU A 55 -6.84 -4.25 -7.65
C LEU A 55 -7.18 -2.94 -8.35
N ALA A 56 -6.50 -2.67 -9.48
CA ALA A 56 -6.57 -1.40 -10.21
C ALA A 56 -6.57 -0.16 -9.29
N SER A 57 -5.73 -0.17 -8.25
CA SER A 57 -5.74 0.80 -7.15
C SER A 57 -4.35 1.39 -6.94
N ASN A 58 -4.28 2.68 -6.63
CA ASN A 58 -3.04 3.35 -6.21
C ASN A 58 -3.02 3.45 -4.68
N HIS A 59 -1.95 2.98 -4.03
CA HIS A 59 -1.83 2.94 -2.57
C HIS A 59 -0.58 3.70 -2.10
N GLY A 60 -0.72 4.55 -1.09
CA GLY A 60 0.35 5.38 -0.55
C GLY A 60 0.01 6.88 -0.60
N LYS A 61 1.00 7.77 -0.51
CA LYS A 61 0.79 9.21 -0.68
C LYS A 61 0.66 9.54 -2.17
N VAL A 62 -0.56 9.43 -2.70
CA VAL A 62 -0.84 9.58 -4.14
C VAL A 62 -1.24 11.02 -4.46
N THR A 63 -0.53 11.65 -5.40
CA THR A 63 -0.95 12.91 -6.03
C THR A 63 -1.31 12.62 -7.48
N ILE A 64 -2.55 12.92 -7.89
CA ILE A 64 -3.07 12.68 -9.23
C ILE A 64 -3.32 14.04 -9.88
N ASN A 65 -2.60 14.35 -10.96
CA ASN A 65 -2.70 15.62 -11.68
C ASN A 65 -3.34 15.46 -13.09
N GLY A 66 -3.83 14.27 -13.44
CA GLY A 66 -4.47 13.95 -14.73
C GLY A 66 -5.68 13.02 -14.57
N ASN A 67 -6.27 12.56 -15.68
CA ASN A 67 -7.40 11.63 -15.62
C ASN A 67 -6.94 10.24 -15.16
N ASN A 68 -7.53 9.73 -14.09
CA ASN A 68 -7.24 8.40 -13.58
C ASN A 68 -8.52 7.56 -13.63
N LYS A 69 -8.58 6.60 -14.54
CA LYS A 69 -9.69 5.66 -14.66
C LYS A 69 -9.25 4.32 -14.07
N GLN A 70 -10.04 3.84 -13.13
CA GLN A 70 -9.81 2.56 -12.47
C GLN A 70 -11.05 1.72 -12.67
N HIS A 71 -10.90 0.59 -13.33
CA HIS A 71 -11.97 -0.33 -13.64
C HIS A 71 -11.62 -1.70 -13.07
N VAL A 72 -12.48 -2.20 -12.18
CA VAL A 72 -12.38 -3.55 -11.65
C VAL A 72 -13.68 -4.26 -11.99
N GLU A 73 -13.57 -5.31 -12.79
CA GLU A 73 -14.64 -6.25 -13.07
C GLU A 73 -14.29 -7.58 -12.40
N ILE A 74 -15.15 -8.05 -11.52
CA ILE A 74 -14.99 -9.34 -10.85
C ILE A 74 -16.27 -10.12 -11.07
N THR A 75 -16.16 -11.20 -11.83
CA THR A 75 -17.23 -12.16 -12.01
C THR A 75 -16.95 -13.37 -11.13
N GLY A 76 -17.47 -13.30 -9.90
CA GLY A 76 -17.34 -14.32 -8.87
C GLY A 76 -17.38 -13.69 -7.48
N ALA A 77 -16.53 -14.14 -6.57
CA ALA A 77 -16.59 -13.73 -5.16
C ALA A 77 -15.47 -12.75 -4.79
N VAL A 78 -15.79 -11.79 -3.93
CA VAL A 78 -14.82 -10.91 -3.28
C VAL A 78 -14.88 -11.15 -1.79
N THR A 79 -13.74 -11.42 -1.17
CA THR A 79 -13.67 -11.77 0.26
C THR A 79 -12.50 -11.07 0.93
N ASN A 80 -12.78 -10.31 1.99
CA ASN A 80 -11.79 -9.65 2.84
C ASN A 80 -12.04 -10.07 4.29
N ILE A 81 -11.15 -10.88 4.86
CA ILE A 81 -11.33 -11.48 6.18
C ILE A 81 -10.16 -11.13 7.09
N ALA A 82 -10.46 -10.65 8.29
CA ALA A 82 -9.52 -10.54 9.39
C ALA A 82 -10.01 -11.41 10.55
N VAL A 83 -9.13 -12.25 11.10
CA VAL A 83 -9.42 -13.14 12.24
C VAL A 83 -8.45 -12.85 13.38
N ASN A 84 -8.92 -12.90 14.63
CA ASN A 84 -8.19 -12.49 15.84
C ASN A 84 -7.80 -10.98 15.77
N ASP A 85 -6.71 -10.57 16.41
CA ASP A 85 -6.23 -9.17 16.37
C ASP A 85 -5.51 -8.83 15.05
N SER A 86 -6.11 -9.19 13.92
CA SER A 86 -5.56 -8.98 12.58
C SER A 86 -6.23 -7.81 11.85
N LYS A 87 -5.60 -7.32 10.78
CA LYS A 87 -6.17 -6.29 9.89
C LYS A 87 -6.11 -6.70 8.43
N ALA A 88 -7.23 -6.68 7.74
CA ALA A 88 -7.31 -6.96 6.30
C ALA A 88 -7.87 -5.73 5.56
N THR A 89 -7.08 -5.17 4.64
CA THR A 89 -7.44 -4.01 3.81
C THR A 89 -7.53 -4.46 2.36
N GLN A 90 -8.68 -4.27 1.72
CA GLN A 90 -8.88 -4.56 0.30
C GLN A 90 -9.34 -3.31 -0.43
N ASN A 91 -8.61 -2.93 -1.47
CA ASN A 91 -8.90 -1.77 -2.31
C ASN A 91 -9.20 -2.23 -3.74
N LEU A 92 -10.40 -1.92 -4.23
CA LEU A 92 -10.85 -2.24 -5.58
C LEU A 92 -11.14 -0.93 -6.32
N GLY A 93 -10.33 -0.61 -7.32
CA GLY A 93 -10.53 0.59 -8.15
C GLY A 93 -10.52 1.89 -7.34
N SER A 94 -9.71 1.97 -6.28
CA SER A 94 -9.67 3.12 -5.38
C SER A 94 -8.29 3.76 -5.30
N ASN A 95 -8.24 5.00 -4.84
CA ASN A 95 -7.00 5.66 -4.44
C ASN A 95 -6.95 5.59 -2.91
N SER A 96 -6.11 4.74 -2.37
CA SER A 96 -5.96 4.56 -0.93
C SER A 96 -4.79 5.41 -0.44
N SER A 97 -5.12 6.61 0.07
CA SER A 97 -4.15 7.44 0.76
C SER A 97 -3.98 6.96 2.19
N ILE A 98 -2.75 6.65 2.58
CA ILE A 98 -2.36 6.54 3.98
C ILE A 98 -1.83 7.93 4.35
N GLU A 99 -2.51 8.63 5.26
CA GLU A 99 -1.94 9.82 5.93
C GLU A 99 -0.85 9.40 6.91
#